data_AF-A0A1D6P080-F1
#
_entry.id   AF-A0A1D6P080-F1
#
_cell.length_a   1.000
_cell.length_b   1.000
_cell.length_c   1.000
_cell.angle_alpha   90.00
_cell.angle_beta   90.00
_cell.angle_gamma   90.00
#
_symmetry.space_group_name_H-M   'P 1'
#
loop_
_entity.id
_entity.type
_entity.pdbx_description
1 polymer ?
#
loop_
_entity_poly.entity_id
_entity_poly.type
_entity_poly.pdbx_seq_one_letter_code
_entity_poly.pdbx_strand_id
1 'polypeptide(L)'
;MFKRLAPNGRKYEEETRRHINEYSDSGLRTLVLAYRVLDEKEYKEFNEKLNTAKASVSADRDVKIEQAADSIEQDLILLGATAVEDKLQQGVPECIDKLAQAGIKIWVLTGDKMETAINIGFACSLLRQDMTQIIVTLEQPDIIALEKDGDKYKIFKASKKKVMSQIEDGIKQIPPSTKISTASFALIIDGKSIPYALEDDVKFKFLDLAINCASVICCRSSPKQKALVTRFVKQVTHKVTLAIGDGANDVGMLQEADIGVGISGAEGMQAVMASDVAVAQFRFLERLLLVHGHWCYRRISVMICYFFYKNVTFGVTLFLYEAFASFSGKPAYNDWFLSLYNVFFTSLPVIALGVFDQDVSARLCIQYPQLYQEGVQNILFSWCRILGWMLNGVMNAVLIFFFCITTFEDQVFRRDGQVAGLDALGVAMYTCIVWVVNCQMALSVNYFTIIQHIFIWGSIAVWYLFLIVYGSMNPRFSTTAYMVFIEQLAPALSFWLVTLFVVLATLVPYFTYAAIQIRFFPMFHNKIQWKRYLGKAEDPEVARQLSSRHRTSSQQRMVGISARRDGKAMQITRETEIEVQE
;
A
#
# COMPACT_ATOMS: atom_id res chain seq x y z
N MET A 1 -6.06 21.49 -38.40
CA MET A 1 -7.33 21.81 -39.07
C MET A 1 -7.41 23.26 -39.55
N PHE A 2 -7.36 24.30 -38.71
CA PHE A 2 -7.52 25.71 -39.16
C PHE A 2 -6.64 26.15 -40.35
N LYS A 3 -5.41 25.63 -40.46
CA LYS A 3 -4.51 25.90 -41.60
C LYS A 3 -5.03 25.39 -42.95
N ARG A 4 -5.92 24.40 -42.95
CA ARG A 4 -6.49 23.70 -44.12
C ARG A 4 -7.85 24.28 -44.55
N LEU A 5 -8.30 25.39 -43.96
CA LEU A 5 -9.58 26.03 -44.29
C LEU A 5 -9.43 26.96 -45.51
N ALA A 6 -10.40 26.87 -46.43
CA ALA A 6 -10.52 27.78 -47.57
C ALA A 6 -10.71 29.23 -47.08
N PRO A 7 -10.26 30.26 -47.83
CA PRO A 7 -10.46 31.68 -47.47
C PRO A 7 -11.93 32.03 -47.20
N ASN A 8 -12.82 31.45 -48.01
CA ASN A 8 -14.27 31.59 -47.99
C ASN A 8 -14.96 30.68 -46.96
N GLY A 9 -14.23 29.69 -46.42
CA GLY A 9 -14.70 28.74 -45.41
C GLY A 9 -14.44 29.17 -43.96
N ARG A 10 -13.92 30.38 -43.74
CA ARG A 10 -13.45 30.89 -42.42
C ARG A 10 -14.44 31.81 -41.69
N LYS A 11 -15.68 31.94 -42.19
CA LYS A 11 -16.67 32.91 -41.69
C LYS A 11 -16.88 32.86 -40.16
N TYR A 12 -16.86 31.68 -39.55
CA TYR A 12 -17.06 31.47 -38.11
C TYR A 12 -15.78 31.06 -37.37
N GLU A 13 -14.60 31.30 -37.96
CA GLU A 13 -13.33 30.83 -37.39
C GLU A 13 -13.05 31.42 -36.01
N GLU A 14 -13.20 32.74 -35.84
CA GLU A 14 -12.89 33.41 -34.57
C GLU A 14 -13.81 32.95 -33.43
N GLU A 15 -15.12 32.90 -33.65
CA GLU A 15 -16.08 32.41 -32.64
C GLU A 15 -15.84 30.94 -32.29
N THR A 16 -15.61 30.09 -33.29
CA THR A 16 -15.35 28.66 -33.08
C THR A 16 -14.04 28.47 -32.30
N ARG A 17 -13.01 29.27 -32.60
CA ARG A 17 -11.74 29.24 -31.87
C ARG A 17 -11.91 29.68 -30.41
N ARG A 18 -12.75 30.69 -30.17
CA ARG A 18 -13.11 31.10 -28.80
C ARG A 18 -13.82 29.98 -28.04
N HIS A 19 -14.85 29.37 -28.61
CA HIS A 19 -15.56 28.25 -27.96
C HIS A 19 -14.66 27.04 -27.73
N ILE A 20 -13.73 26.72 -28.64
CA ILE A 20 -12.75 25.64 -28.43
C ILE A 20 -11.84 25.95 -27.24
N ASN A 21 -11.40 27.20 -27.09
CA ASN A 21 -10.60 27.58 -25.93
C ASN A 21 -11.43 27.45 -24.64
N GLU A 22 -12.67 27.95 -24.62
CA GLU A 22 -13.58 27.80 -23.47
C GLU A 22 -13.85 26.32 -23.11
N TYR A 23 -14.05 25.46 -24.11
CA TYR A 23 -14.23 24.01 -23.91
C TYR A 23 -12.96 23.32 -23.42
N SER A 24 -11.80 23.70 -23.95
CA SER A 24 -10.50 23.18 -23.49
C SER A 24 -10.21 23.63 -22.05
N ASP A 25 -10.53 24.88 -21.72
CA ASP A 25 -10.43 25.44 -20.37
C ASP A 25 -11.39 24.74 -19.40
N SER A 26 -12.52 24.25 -19.91
CA SER A 26 -13.47 23.41 -19.16
C SER A 26 -13.07 21.92 -19.11
N GLY A 27 -11.96 21.53 -19.75
CA GLY A 27 -11.41 20.17 -19.71
C GLY A 27 -12.07 19.20 -20.69
N LEU A 28 -12.88 19.71 -21.63
CA LEU A 28 -13.54 18.91 -22.64
C LEU A 28 -12.59 18.61 -23.79
N ARG A 29 -12.66 17.40 -24.35
CA ARG A 29 -11.93 17.04 -25.57
C ARG A 29 -12.64 17.64 -26.77
N THR A 30 -11.97 18.57 -27.45
CA THR A 30 -12.55 19.30 -28.59
C THR A 30 -12.16 18.65 -29.92
N LEU A 31 -13.12 18.48 -30.82
CA LEU A 31 -12.90 18.12 -32.23
C LEU A 31 -13.44 19.22 -33.13
N VAL A 32 -12.71 19.54 -34.20
CA VAL A 32 -13.14 20.52 -35.22
C VAL A 32 -13.65 19.75 -36.42
N LEU A 33 -14.87 20.06 -36.85
CA LEU A 33 -15.52 19.46 -38.01
C LEU A 33 -15.47 20.45 -39.16
N ALA A 34 -15.01 19.97 -40.31
CA ALA A 34 -14.99 20.72 -41.55
C ALA A 34 -15.26 19.77 -42.72
N TYR A 35 -15.87 20.29 -43.77
CA TYR A 35 -16.21 19.50 -44.96
C TYR A 35 -15.81 20.26 -46.22
N ARG A 36 -15.66 19.53 -47.33
CA ARG A 36 -15.49 20.09 -48.66
C ARG A 36 -16.38 19.32 -49.62
N VAL A 37 -17.05 20.02 -50.52
CA VAL A 37 -17.79 19.38 -51.61
C VAL A 37 -16.79 19.09 -52.73
N LEU A 38 -16.79 17.86 -53.22
CA LEU A 38 -15.88 17.40 -54.26
C LEU A 38 -16.65 17.16 -55.55
N ASP A 39 -16.08 17.60 -56.66
CA ASP A 39 -16.61 17.27 -57.98
C ASP A 39 -16.22 15.84 -58.37
N GLU A 40 -17.07 15.19 -59.18
CA GLU A 40 -16.89 13.78 -59.55
C GLU A 40 -15.57 13.52 -60.29
N LYS A 41 -15.09 14.51 -61.06
CA LYS A 41 -13.79 14.44 -61.76
C LYS A 41 -12.64 14.44 -60.77
N GLU A 42 -12.66 15.37 -59.82
CA GLU A 42 -11.62 15.50 -58.78
C GLU A 42 -11.58 14.25 -57.88
N TYR A 43 -12.75 13.70 -57.54
CA TYR A 43 -12.83 12.44 -56.81
C TYR A 43 -12.22 11.27 -57.58
N LYS A 44 -12.48 11.15 -58.89
CA LYS A 44 -11.90 10.08 -59.73
C LYS A 44 -10.37 10.17 -59.77
N GLU A 45 -9.83 11.37 -59.99
CA GLU A 45 -8.38 11.60 -59.98
C GLU A 45 -7.74 11.29 -58.62
N PHE A 46 -8.38 11.70 -57.53
CA PHE A 46 -7.93 11.35 -56.18
C PHE A 46 -7.98 9.84 -55.92
N ASN A 47 -9.06 9.18 -56.30
CA ASN A 47 -9.24 7.74 -56.08
C ASN A 47 -8.20 6.94 -56.87
N GLU A 48 -7.88 7.34 -58.10
CA GLU A 48 -6.78 6.73 -58.87
C GLU A 48 -5.42 6.94 -58.20
N LYS A 49 -5.12 8.16 -57.73
CA LYS A 49 -3.88 8.45 -56.98
C LYS A 49 -3.79 7.63 -55.69
N LEU A 50 -4.89 7.53 -54.93
CA LEU A 50 -4.95 6.79 -53.67
C LEU A 50 -4.82 5.28 -53.91
N ASN A 51 -5.45 4.73 -54.95
CA ASN A 51 -5.34 3.32 -55.29
C ASN A 51 -3.93 2.97 -55.77
N THR A 52 -3.31 3.86 -56.55
CA THR A 52 -1.91 3.72 -56.96
C THR A 52 -0.96 3.76 -55.75
N ALA A 53 -1.20 4.66 -54.80
CA ALA A 53 -0.44 4.74 -53.55
C ALA A 53 -0.61 3.48 -52.68
N LYS A 54 -1.84 2.95 -52.57
CA LYS A 54 -2.15 1.72 -51.82
C LYS A 54 -1.57 0.46 -52.47
N ALA A 55 -1.51 0.41 -53.80
CA ALA A 55 -0.93 -0.70 -54.57
C ALA A 55 0.61 -0.67 -54.60
N SER A 56 1.23 0.40 -54.10
CA SER A 56 2.69 0.54 -54.06
C SER A 56 3.30 -0.37 -52.99
N VAL A 57 4.32 -1.15 -53.39
CA VAL A 57 5.06 -2.10 -52.51
C VAL A 57 6.34 -1.47 -51.92
N SER A 58 6.61 -0.20 -52.23
CA SER A 58 7.78 0.53 -51.73
C SER A 58 7.67 0.89 -50.25
N ALA A 59 8.81 1.04 -49.56
CA ALA A 59 8.87 1.51 -48.16
C ALA A 59 8.18 2.88 -47.94
N ASP A 60 8.06 3.71 -48.98
CA ASP A 60 7.42 5.04 -48.93
C ASP A 60 5.90 5.01 -49.09
N ARG A 61 5.27 3.83 -48.95
CA ARG A 61 3.82 3.65 -49.13
C ARG A 61 3.01 4.59 -48.24
N ASP A 62 3.35 4.66 -46.96
CA ASP A 62 2.62 5.47 -45.98
C ASP A 62 2.73 6.97 -46.32
N VAL A 63 3.90 7.41 -46.76
CA VAL A 63 4.15 8.79 -47.21
C VAL A 63 3.32 9.14 -48.45
N LYS A 64 3.23 8.24 -49.43
CA LYS A 64 2.41 8.47 -50.64
C LYS A 64 0.92 8.53 -50.33
N ILE A 65 0.45 7.72 -49.37
CA ILE A 65 -0.94 7.74 -48.91
C ILE A 65 -1.23 9.06 -48.20
N GLU A 66 -0.32 9.51 -47.32
CA GLU A 66 -0.45 10.78 -46.60
C GLU A 66 -0.45 11.98 -47.56
N GLN A 67 0.44 11.99 -48.56
CA GLN A 67 0.45 13.02 -49.62
C GLN A 67 -0.85 13.05 -50.43
N ALA A 68 -1.40 11.88 -50.78
CA ALA A 68 -2.68 11.81 -51.47
C ALA A 68 -3.81 12.37 -50.59
N ALA A 69 -3.87 12.00 -49.30
CA ALA A 69 -4.84 12.53 -48.34
C ALA A 69 -4.68 14.04 -48.14
N ASP A 70 -3.46 14.54 -47.97
CA ASP A 70 -3.18 15.97 -47.81
C ASP A 70 -3.60 16.80 -49.02
N SER A 71 -3.61 16.22 -50.23
CA SER A 71 -4.04 16.91 -51.44
C SER A 71 -5.55 17.21 -51.48
N ILE A 72 -6.35 16.36 -50.85
CA ILE A 72 -7.82 16.52 -50.80
C ILE A 72 -8.27 17.22 -49.50
N GLU A 73 -7.48 17.14 -48.44
CA GLU A 73 -7.71 17.81 -47.15
C GLU A 73 -7.28 19.29 -47.15
N GLN A 74 -7.41 19.99 -48.27
CA GLN A 74 -7.22 21.45 -48.38
C GLN A 74 -8.54 22.13 -48.74
N ASP A 75 -8.62 23.45 -48.52
CA ASP A 75 -9.78 24.27 -48.88
C ASP A 75 -11.10 23.79 -48.26
N LEU A 76 -11.04 23.38 -46.99
CA LEU A 76 -12.20 22.92 -46.23
C LEU A 76 -13.07 24.09 -45.75
N ILE A 77 -14.37 23.85 -45.64
CA ILE A 77 -15.37 24.77 -45.05
C ILE A 77 -15.60 24.35 -43.59
N LEU A 78 -15.41 25.29 -42.66
CA LEU A 78 -15.64 25.05 -41.24
C LEU A 78 -17.14 24.82 -40.97
N LEU A 79 -17.48 23.67 -40.38
CA LEU A 79 -18.84 23.37 -39.93
C LEU A 79 -19.03 23.79 -38.47
N GLY A 80 -18.05 23.50 -37.61
CA GLY A 80 -18.09 23.85 -36.20
C GLY A 80 -17.12 23.02 -35.37
N ALA A 81 -17.37 22.96 -34.05
CA ALA A 81 -16.60 22.16 -33.11
C ALA A 81 -17.53 21.40 -32.16
N THR A 82 -17.12 20.19 -31.78
CA THR A 82 -17.78 19.38 -30.75
C THR A 82 -16.87 19.29 -29.54
N ALA A 83 -17.47 19.22 -28.35
CA ALA A 83 -16.76 19.03 -27.10
C ALA A 83 -17.29 17.76 -26.41
N VAL A 84 -16.38 16.87 -26.02
CA VAL A 84 -16.69 15.61 -25.36
C VAL A 84 -16.16 15.65 -23.93
N GLU A 85 -17.04 15.44 -22.97
CA GLU A 85 -16.67 15.31 -21.56
C GLU A 85 -16.17 13.89 -21.30
N ASP A 86 -14.95 13.76 -20.79
CA ASP A 86 -14.44 12.50 -20.26
C ASP A 86 -14.88 12.38 -18.81
N LYS A 87 -15.92 11.58 -18.57
CA LYS A 87 -16.50 11.43 -17.24
C LYS A 87 -15.63 10.53 -16.38
N LEU A 88 -15.36 11.01 -15.16
CA LEU A 88 -14.73 10.19 -14.14
C LEU A 88 -15.54 8.93 -13.86
N GLN A 89 -14.83 7.83 -13.58
CA GLN A 89 -15.49 6.62 -13.07
C GLN A 89 -16.22 6.92 -11.75
N GLN A 90 -17.28 6.17 -11.50
CA GLN A 90 -18.07 6.32 -10.27
C GLN A 90 -17.20 6.09 -9.03
N GLY A 91 -17.28 6.99 -8.05
CA GLY A 91 -16.60 6.84 -6.76
C GLY A 91 -15.13 7.24 -6.74
N VAL A 92 -14.57 7.78 -7.83
CA VAL A 92 -13.16 8.20 -7.88
C VAL A 92 -12.84 9.31 -6.87
N PRO A 93 -13.61 10.42 -6.78
CA PRO A 93 -13.33 11.49 -5.82
C PRO A 93 -13.38 11.01 -4.35
N GLU A 94 -14.34 10.14 -4.01
CA GLU A 94 -14.49 9.58 -2.67
C GLU A 94 -13.36 8.61 -2.32
N CYS A 95 -12.94 7.80 -3.29
CA CYS A 95 -11.81 6.90 -3.13
C CYS A 95 -10.51 7.67 -2.89
N ILE A 96 -10.22 8.69 -3.70
CA ILE A 96 -9.05 9.57 -3.56
C ILE A 96 -9.04 10.24 -2.18
N ASP A 97 -10.19 10.75 -1.72
CA ASP A 97 -10.30 11.37 -0.41
C ASP A 97 -9.96 10.41 0.73
N LYS A 98 -10.46 9.18 0.70
CA LYS A 98 -10.15 8.17 1.74
C LYS A 98 -8.69 7.73 1.69
N LEU A 99 -8.12 7.53 0.51
CA LEU A 99 -6.70 7.18 0.36
C LEU A 99 -5.79 8.32 0.86
N ALA A 100 -6.16 9.57 0.58
CA ALA A 100 -5.43 10.73 1.10
C ALA A 100 -5.50 10.80 2.64
N GLN A 101 -6.68 10.59 3.23
CA GLN A 101 -6.85 10.51 4.69
C GLN A 101 -6.04 9.37 5.33
N ALA A 102 -5.84 8.28 4.58
CA ALA A 102 -5.00 7.15 4.98
C ALA A 102 -3.49 7.49 4.98
N GLY A 103 -3.11 8.70 4.56
CA GLY A 103 -1.73 9.17 4.48
C GLY A 103 -1.02 8.77 3.18
N ILE A 104 -1.76 8.32 2.16
CA ILE A 104 -1.20 7.95 0.86
C ILE A 104 -1.05 9.20 -0.01
N LYS A 105 0.15 9.43 -0.53
CA LYS A 105 0.43 10.50 -1.49
C LYS A 105 0.09 10.02 -2.90
N ILE A 106 -0.71 10.81 -3.63
CA ILE A 106 -1.23 10.43 -4.94
C ILE A 106 -0.59 11.31 -6.01
N TRP A 107 0.03 10.68 -7.00
CA TRP A 107 0.65 11.33 -8.14
C TRP A 107 -0.08 10.89 -9.41
N VAL A 108 -0.44 11.84 -10.27
CA VAL A 108 -1.12 11.55 -11.54
C VAL A 108 -0.13 11.67 -12.68
N LEU A 109 0.10 10.57 -13.39
CA LEU A 109 1.00 10.51 -14.56
C LEU A 109 0.14 10.29 -15.81
N THR A 110 -0.14 11.35 -16.56
CA THR A 110 -1.03 11.29 -17.74
C THR A 110 -0.30 11.65 -19.04
N GLY A 111 -0.78 11.09 -20.15
CA GLY A 111 -0.39 11.47 -21.50
C GLY A 111 -1.16 12.68 -22.05
N ASP A 112 -2.20 13.13 -21.34
CA ASP A 112 -3.05 14.25 -21.75
C ASP A 112 -2.37 15.61 -21.59
N LYS A 113 -2.97 16.62 -22.21
CA LYS A 113 -2.52 18.02 -22.09
C LYS A 113 -2.65 18.53 -20.66
N MET A 114 -1.89 19.58 -20.37
CA MET A 114 -1.82 20.17 -19.02
C MET A 114 -3.19 20.68 -18.55
N GLU A 115 -3.94 21.36 -19.43
CA GLU A 115 -5.25 21.94 -19.10
C GLU A 115 -6.25 20.84 -18.72
N THR A 116 -6.32 19.77 -19.51
CA THR A 116 -7.16 18.60 -19.23
C THR A 116 -6.75 17.92 -17.91
N ALA A 117 -5.46 17.74 -17.67
CA ALA A 117 -4.96 17.11 -16.45
C ALA A 117 -5.29 17.93 -15.19
N ILE A 118 -5.20 19.26 -15.27
CA ILE A 118 -5.60 20.18 -14.20
C ILE A 118 -7.11 20.07 -13.93
N ASN A 119 -7.92 20.06 -14.98
CA ASN A 119 -9.38 19.95 -14.86
C ASN A 119 -9.81 18.60 -14.25
N ILE A 120 -9.19 17.50 -14.66
CA ILE A 120 -9.37 16.19 -14.02
C ILE A 120 -8.91 16.25 -12.55
N GLY A 121 -7.79 16.93 -12.27
CA GLY A 121 -7.30 17.16 -10.92
C GLY A 121 -8.31 17.86 -10.02
N PHE A 122 -9.00 18.89 -10.52
CA PHE A 122 -10.09 19.57 -9.80
C PHE A 122 -11.35 18.70 -9.66
N ALA A 123 -11.74 17.99 -10.72
CA ALA A 123 -12.91 17.10 -10.71
C ALA A 123 -12.75 15.97 -9.68
N CYS A 124 -11.56 15.38 -9.59
CA CYS A 124 -11.18 14.37 -8.61
C CYS A 124 -10.95 14.92 -7.19
N SER A 125 -11.04 16.24 -6.99
CA SER A 125 -10.66 16.93 -5.73
C SER A 125 -9.21 16.68 -5.29
N LEU A 126 -8.34 16.33 -6.25
CA LEU A 126 -6.90 16.21 -6.04
C LEU A 126 -6.25 17.60 -5.98
N LEU A 127 -6.74 18.53 -6.81
CA LEU A 127 -6.48 19.95 -6.73
C LEU A 127 -7.65 20.65 -6.03
N ARG A 128 -7.34 21.63 -5.19
CA ARG A 128 -8.33 22.50 -4.53
C ARG A 128 -8.07 23.96 -4.91
N GLN A 129 -9.10 24.80 -4.80
CA GLN A 129 -9.02 26.22 -5.18
C GLN A 129 -8.07 27.03 -4.26
N ASP A 130 -7.87 26.58 -3.02
CA ASP A 130 -6.95 27.18 -2.05
C ASP A 130 -5.48 26.75 -2.26
N MET A 131 -5.20 25.88 -3.23
CA MET A 131 -3.84 25.39 -3.49
C MET A 131 -3.06 26.29 -4.43
N THR A 132 -1.83 26.63 -4.04
CA THR A 132 -0.88 27.30 -4.93
C THR A 132 -0.28 26.27 -5.90
N GLN A 133 -0.40 26.55 -7.20
CA GLN A 133 0.10 25.68 -8.26
C GLN A 133 1.51 26.10 -8.67
N ILE A 134 2.46 25.18 -8.55
CA ILE A 134 3.83 25.33 -9.02
C ILE A 134 3.93 24.64 -10.37
N ILE A 135 4.08 25.42 -11.44
CA ILE A 135 4.07 24.91 -12.82
C ILE A 135 5.51 24.89 -13.36
N VAL A 136 5.96 23.71 -13.77
CA VAL A 136 7.26 23.47 -14.39
C VAL A 136 7.07 23.12 -15.87
N THR A 137 7.22 24.13 -16.74
CA THR A 137 6.96 24.00 -18.18
C THR A 137 8.08 24.61 -19.02
N LEU A 138 8.34 23.96 -20.15
CA LEU A 138 9.22 24.43 -21.22
C LEU A 138 8.43 25.08 -22.38
N GLU A 139 7.10 25.13 -22.31
CA GLU A 139 6.23 25.76 -23.32
C GLU A 139 6.19 27.29 -23.18
N GLN A 140 7.36 27.93 -23.10
CA GLN A 140 7.50 29.39 -23.06
C GLN A 140 8.06 29.92 -24.38
N PRO A 141 7.63 31.10 -24.85
CA PRO A 141 7.97 31.63 -26.17
C PRO A 141 9.49 31.70 -26.42
N ASP A 142 10.28 32.00 -25.38
CA ASP A 142 11.75 32.07 -25.46
C ASP A 142 12.39 30.72 -25.84
N ILE A 143 11.86 29.62 -25.30
CA ILE A 143 12.40 28.27 -25.53
C ILE A 143 11.89 27.73 -26.86
N ILE A 144 10.63 28.02 -27.20
CA ILE A 144 10.04 27.66 -28.50
C ILE A 144 10.79 28.37 -29.64
N ALA A 145 11.26 29.61 -29.43
CA ALA A 145 12.10 30.32 -30.39
C ALA A 145 13.48 29.65 -30.56
N LEU A 146 14.08 29.18 -29.47
CA LEU A 146 15.36 28.45 -29.50
C LEU A 146 15.23 27.05 -30.11
N GLU A 147 14.09 26.37 -29.94
CA GLU A 147 13.79 25.10 -30.61
C GLU A 147 13.79 25.23 -32.15
N LYS A 148 13.38 26.40 -32.67
CA LYS A 148 13.39 26.68 -34.12
C LYS A 148 14.80 26.89 -34.69
N ASP A 149 15.75 27.27 -33.85
CA ASP A 149 17.15 27.55 -34.23
C ASP A 149 17.99 26.26 -34.35
N GLY A 150 17.50 25.12 -33.84
CA GLY A 150 18.03 23.78 -34.11
C GLY A 150 19.30 23.36 -33.36
N ASP A 151 19.93 24.23 -32.56
CA ASP A 151 21.15 23.90 -31.80
C ASP A 151 20.84 23.08 -30.54
N LYS A 152 20.98 21.75 -30.65
CA LYS A 152 20.67 20.78 -29.57
C LYS A 152 21.39 21.06 -28.25
N TYR A 153 22.64 21.54 -28.28
CA TYR A 153 23.41 21.76 -27.06
C TYR A 153 22.95 23.02 -26.31
N LYS A 154 22.69 24.11 -27.05
CA LYS A 154 22.14 25.34 -26.45
C LYS A 154 20.74 25.11 -25.91
N ILE A 155 19.90 24.38 -26.62
CA ILE A 155 18.54 24.02 -26.18
C ILE A 155 18.62 23.20 -24.87
N PHE A 156 19.50 22.21 -24.80
CA PHE A 156 19.67 21.39 -23.59
C PHE A 156 20.07 22.23 -22.38
N LYS A 157 21.10 23.07 -22.52
CA LYS A 157 21.61 23.91 -21.42
C LYS A 157 20.60 24.97 -20.97
N ALA A 158 19.91 25.61 -21.91
CA ALA A 158 18.89 26.61 -21.61
C ALA A 158 17.67 25.99 -20.92
N SER A 159 17.16 24.87 -21.46
CA SER A 159 16.00 24.15 -20.90
C SER A 159 16.29 23.64 -19.49
N LYS A 160 17.47 23.03 -19.28
CA LYS A 160 17.89 22.54 -17.97
C LYS A 160 17.99 23.66 -16.93
N LYS A 161 18.62 24.79 -17.30
CA LYS A 161 18.74 25.96 -16.40
C LYS A 161 17.36 26.52 -16.03
N LYS A 162 16.43 26.55 -16.98
CA LYS A 162 15.05 27.04 -16.77
C LYS A 162 14.28 26.13 -15.81
N VAL A 163 14.31 24.81 -16.04
CA VAL A 163 13.67 23.80 -15.16
C VAL A 163 14.25 23.89 -13.75
N MET A 164 15.57 24.02 -13.63
CA MET A 164 16.23 24.21 -12.34
C MET A 164 15.76 25.46 -11.60
N SER A 165 15.69 26.60 -12.28
CA SER A 165 15.19 27.85 -11.67
C SER A 165 13.75 27.70 -11.20
N GLN A 166 12.86 27.13 -12.03
CA GLN A 166 11.45 26.93 -11.67
C GLN A 166 11.30 26.02 -10.45
N ILE A 167 12.11 24.95 -10.35
CA ILE A 167 12.11 24.04 -9.19
C ILE A 167 12.62 24.77 -7.95
N GLU A 168 13.74 25.50 -8.05
CA GLU A 168 14.31 26.24 -6.93
C GLU A 168 13.37 27.34 -6.42
N ASP A 169 12.69 28.04 -7.33
CA ASP A 169 11.71 29.06 -6.99
C ASP A 169 10.46 28.42 -6.37
N GLY A 170 10.05 27.24 -6.82
CA GLY A 170 9.00 26.43 -6.18
C GLY A 170 9.37 26.02 -4.76
N ILE A 171 10.62 25.60 -4.52
CA ILE A 171 11.11 25.26 -3.17
C ILE A 171 11.08 26.48 -2.25
N LYS A 172 11.49 27.67 -2.74
CA LYS A 172 11.45 28.92 -1.96
C LYS A 172 10.03 29.35 -1.59
N GLN A 173 9.04 29.05 -2.44
CA GLN A 173 7.63 29.36 -2.18
C GLN A 173 7.04 28.50 -1.05
N ILE A 174 7.60 27.30 -0.81
CA ILE A 174 7.12 26.40 0.23
C ILE A 174 7.75 26.81 1.57
N PRO A 175 6.96 27.26 2.55
CA PRO A 175 7.48 27.61 3.86
C PRO A 175 8.06 26.37 4.57
N PRO A 176 9.17 26.51 5.30
CA PRO A 176 9.78 25.39 6.04
C PRO A 176 8.78 24.78 7.04
N SER A 177 8.83 23.46 7.18
CA SER A 177 7.90 22.60 7.94
C SER A 177 7.69 22.98 9.42
N THR A 178 8.47 23.90 9.96
CA THR A 178 8.37 24.45 11.32
C THR A 178 7.32 25.55 11.48
N LYS A 179 6.87 26.20 10.39
CA LYS A 179 5.74 27.15 10.46
C LYS A 179 4.44 26.40 10.14
N ILE A 180 3.45 26.55 11.01
CA ILE A 180 2.07 26.07 10.80
C ILE A 180 1.47 26.94 9.67
N SER A 181 1.84 26.64 8.44
CA SER A 181 1.23 27.22 7.25
C SER A 181 0.20 26.22 6.73
N THR A 182 -1.04 26.68 6.64
CA THR A 182 -2.17 25.94 6.05
C THR A 182 -2.13 25.91 4.52
N ALA A 183 -1.19 26.64 3.90
CA ALA A 183 -1.04 26.67 2.45
C ALA A 183 -0.63 25.29 1.92
N SER A 184 -1.44 24.77 0.98
CA SER A 184 -1.19 23.51 0.29
C SER A 184 -0.70 23.80 -1.12
N PHE A 185 0.31 23.07 -1.57
CA PHE A 185 0.95 23.29 -2.87
C PHE A 185 0.70 22.08 -3.78
N ALA A 186 0.54 22.33 -5.08
CA ALA A 186 0.47 21.28 -6.10
C ALA A 186 1.55 21.50 -7.14
N LEU A 187 2.27 20.44 -7.52
CA LEU A 187 3.29 20.47 -8.56
C LEU A 187 2.71 19.98 -9.88
N ILE A 188 2.84 20.77 -10.94
CA ILE A 188 2.42 20.41 -12.30
C ILE A 188 3.65 20.47 -13.18
N ILE A 189 4.03 19.35 -13.80
CA ILE A 189 5.22 19.25 -14.66
C ILE A 189 4.86 18.71 -16.04
N ASP A 190 5.38 19.35 -17.09
CA ASP A 190 5.20 18.89 -18.46
C ASP A 190 6.18 17.76 -18.83
N GLY A 191 5.76 16.87 -19.72
CA GLY A 191 6.51 15.70 -20.17
C GLY A 191 7.84 16.06 -20.83
N LYS A 192 7.96 17.23 -21.46
CA LYS A 192 9.24 17.73 -21.98
C LYS A 192 10.22 18.13 -20.87
N SER A 193 9.72 18.58 -19.72
CA SER A 193 10.53 19.01 -18.57
C SER A 193 11.06 17.83 -17.75
N ILE A 194 10.35 16.69 -17.74
CA ILE A 194 10.67 15.51 -16.92
C ILE A 194 12.10 14.98 -17.13
N PRO A 195 12.61 14.78 -18.38
CA PRO A 195 13.98 14.30 -18.57
C PRO A 195 15.02 15.20 -17.92
N TYR A 196 14.88 16.52 -18.07
CA TYR A 196 15.79 17.50 -17.46
C TYR A 196 15.67 17.54 -15.93
N ALA A 197 14.47 17.31 -15.41
CA ALA A 197 14.23 17.23 -13.96
C ALA A 197 14.81 15.97 -13.32
N LEU A 198 15.03 14.91 -14.10
CA LEU A 198 15.57 13.62 -13.64
C LEU A 198 17.08 13.45 -13.86
N GLU A 199 17.75 14.48 -14.37
CA GLU A 199 19.22 14.57 -14.43
C GLU A 199 19.85 14.60 -13.02
N ASP A 200 21.08 14.10 -12.89
CA ASP A 200 21.72 13.83 -11.59
C ASP A 200 21.86 15.04 -10.66
N ASP A 201 22.02 16.23 -11.22
CA ASP A 201 22.14 17.51 -10.51
C ASP A 201 20.79 18.12 -10.10
N VAL A 202 19.69 17.72 -10.74
CA VAL A 202 18.34 18.27 -10.54
C VAL A 202 17.43 17.34 -9.75
N LYS A 203 17.59 16.01 -9.96
CA LYS A 203 16.65 14.98 -9.52
C LYS A 203 16.30 15.06 -8.03
N PHE A 204 17.28 15.31 -7.15
CA PHE A 204 17.04 15.40 -5.72
C PHE A 204 16.23 16.65 -5.33
N LYS A 205 16.46 17.78 -6.00
CA LYS A 205 15.67 19.02 -5.80
C LYS A 205 14.24 18.84 -6.30
N PHE A 206 14.08 18.20 -7.47
CA PHE A 206 12.78 17.84 -7.99
C PHE A 206 11.99 16.97 -7.00
N LEU A 207 12.62 15.93 -6.44
CA LEU A 207 11.98 15.04 -5.48
C LEU A 207 11.60 15.76 -4.19
N ASP A 208 12.49 16.61 -3.65
CA ASP A 208 12.22 17.38 -2.44
C ASP A 208 11.01 18.31 -2.63
N LEU A 209 10.94 19.01 -3.77
CA LEU A 209 9.77 19.81 -4.15
C LEU A 209 8.50 18.93 -4.22
N ALA A 210 8.58 17.79 -4.89
CA ALA A 210 7.43 16.90 -5.11
C ALA A 210 6.89 16.26 -3.82
N ILE A 211 7.76 15.88 -2.87
CA ILE A 211 7.35 15.29 -1.58
C ILE A 211 6.65 16.33 -0.69
N ASN A 212 7.11 17.58 -0.73
CA ASN A 212 6.55 18.67 0.06
C ASN A 212 5.20 19.16 -0.48
N CYS A 213 4.91 18.91 -1.75
CA CYS A 213 3.60 19.15 -2.36
C CYS A 213 2.53 18.17 -1.84
N ALA A 214 1.28 18.64 -1.84
CA ALA A 214 0.11 17.84 -1.51
C ALA A 214 -0.26 16.88 -2.65
N SER A 215 -0.12 17.35 -3.89
CA SER A 215 -0.38 16.62 -5.13
C SER A 215 0.71 16.89 -6.17
N VAL A 216 0.95 15.91 -7.05
CA VAL A 216 1.85 16.03 -8.20
C VAL A 216 1.13 15.52 -9.45
N ILE A 217 1.17 16.30 -10.52
CA ILE A 217 0.59 15.97 -11.82
C ILE A 217 1.66 16.10 -12.90
N CYS A 218 1.99 14.98 -13.55
CA CYS A 218 2.84 14.95 -14.73
C CYS A 218 1.97 14.86 -15.98
N CYS A 219 2.06 15.86 -16.84
CA CYS A 219 1.26 15.97 -18.06
C CYS A 219 2.08 15.53 -19.28
N ARG A 220 1.43 15.10 -20.37
CA ARG A 220 2.08 14.67 -21.63
C ARG A 220 3.26 13.69 -21.43
N SER A 221 3.16 12.84 -20.41
CA SER A 221 4.19 11.86 -20.08
C SER A 221 4.12 10.65 -21.01
N SER A 222 5.25 10.32 -21.64
CA SER A 222 5.38 9.08 -22.43
C SER A 222 5.45 7.85 -21.53
N PRO A 223 5.10 6.64 -22.02
CA PRO A 223 5.17 5.40 -21.23
C PRO A 223 6.52 5.18 -20.54
N LYS A 224 7.62 5.46 -21.25
CA LYS A 224 8.99 5.37 -20.71
C LYS A 224 9.23 6.35 -19.57
N GLN A 225 8.72 7.57 -19.67
CA GLN A 225 8.87 8.58 -18.63
C GLN A 225 8.06 8.24 -17.38
N LYS A 226 6.85 7.68 -17.53
CA LYS A 226 6.04 7.20 -16.38
C LYS A 226 6.82 6.17 -15.56
N ALA A 227 7.38 5.17 -16.24
CA ALA A 227 8.23 4.15 -15.63
C ALA A 227 9.45 4.76 -14.91
N LEU A 228 10.13 5.72 -15.55
CA LEU A 228 11.33 6.34 -15.00
C LEU A 228 11.04 7.20 -13.75
N VAL A 229 9.93 7.93 -13.73
CA VAL A 229 9.48 8.68 -12.54
C VAL A 229 9.16 7.73 -11.39
N THR A 230 8.40 6.65 -11.64
CA THR A 230 8.05 5.64 -10.62
C THR A 230 9.31 5.00 -10.04
N ARG A 231 10.24 4.56 -10.89
CA ARG A 231 11.51 3.98 -10.47
C ARG A 231 12.33 4.97 -9.64
N PHE A 232 12.39 6.23 -10.06
CA PHE A 232 13.12 7.28 -9.34
C PHE A 232 12.56 7.50 -7.93
N VAL A 233 11.23 7.63 -7.79
CA VAL A 233 10.57 7.80 -6.48
C VAL A 233 10.83 6.59 -5.59
N LYS A 234 10.69 5.37 -6.11
CA LYS A 234 10.94 4.12 -5.39
C LYS A 234 12.38 4.03 -4.88
N GLN A 235 13.36 4.29 -5.75
CA GLN A 235 14.78 4.16 -5.41
C GLN A 235 15.27 5.20 -4.40
N VAL A 236 14.77 6.44 -4.47
CA VAL A 236 15.27 7.51 -3.61
C VAL A 236 14.49 7.61 -2.29
N THR A 237 13.18 7.38 -2.29
CA THR A 237 12.39 7.47 -1.05
C THR A 237 12.45 6.20 -0.22
N HIS A 238 12.79 5.05 -0.82
CA HIS A 238 12.69 3.72 -0.22
C HIS A 238 11.31 3.39 0.37
N LYS A 239 10.27 4.11 -0.06
CA LYS A 239 8.88 3.86 0.32
C LYS A 239 8.23 2.91 -0.67
N VAL A 240 7.25 2.15 -0.19
CA VAL A 240 6.43 1.27 -1.03
C VAL A 240 5.63 2.12 -2.02
N THR A 241 5.79 1.81 -3.31
CA THR A 241 5.12 2.47 -4.41
C THR A 241 4.03 1.58 -5.00
N LEU A 242 2.87 2.17 -5.31
CA LEU A 242 1.78 1.51 -6.02
C LEU A 242 1.50 2.27 -7.31
N ALA A 243 1.44 1.53 -8.42
CA ALA A 243 1.02 2.06 -9.71
C ALA A 243 -0.33 1.46 -10.09
N ILE A 244 -1.21 2.28 -10.68
CA ILE A 244 -2.49 1.86 -11.22
C ILE A 244 -2.65 2.37 -12.65
N GLY A 245 -3.16 1.53 -13.55
CA GLY A 245 -3.35 1.87 -14.96
C GLY A 245 -4.27 0.89 -15.67
N ASP A 246 -4.85 1.31 -16.78
CA ASP A 246 -5.79 0.54 -17.61
C ASP A 246 -5.22 0.18 -18.99
N GLY A 247 -4.27 0.97 -19.49
CA GLY A 247 -3.75 0.85 -20.85
C GLY A 247 -2.36 0.24 -20.99
N ALA A 248 -2.00 -0.12 -22.23
CA ALA A 248 -0.65 -0.56 -22.59
C ALA A 248 0.44 0.50 -22.28
N ASN A 249 0.05 1.78 -22.25
CA ASN A 249 0.92 2.90 -21.90
C ASN A 249 1.40 2.87 -20.45
N ASP A 250 0.71 2.14 -19.58
CA ASP A 250 1.00 2.09 -18.15
C ASP A 250 1.75 0.82 -17.75
N VAL A 251 1.92 -0.15 -18.66
CA VAL A 251 2.60 -1.43 -18.39
C VAL A 251 4.00 -1.22 -17.79
N GLY A 252 4.80 -0.33 -18.36
CA GLY A 252 6.13 -0.04 -17.82
C GLY A 252 6.09 0.63 -16.44
N MET A 253 5.05 1.41 -16.15
CA MET A 253 4.86 2.03 -14.84
C MET A 253 4.42 1.01 -13.79
N LEU A 254 3.54 0.07 -14.17
CA LEU A 254 3.04 -1.01 -13.33
C LEU A 254 4.16 -1.96 -12.91
N GLN A 255 5.06 -2.32 -13.83
CA GLN A 255 6.16 -3.24 -13.57
C GLN A 255 7.30 -2.64 -12.72
N GLU A 256 7.48 -1.32 -12.76
CA GLU A 256 8.53 -0.65 -11.96
C GLU A 256 8.11 -0.41 -10.50
N ALA A 257 6.80 -0.27 -10.24
CA ALA A 257 6.25 -0.11 -8.90
C ALA A 257 6.48 -1.36 -8.04
N ASP A 258 6.33 -1.23 -6.72
CA ASP A 258 6.35 -2.41 -5.82
C ASP A 258 5.06 -3.22 -5.90
N ILE A 259 3.95 -2.54 -6.23
CA ILE A 259 2.64 -3.15 -6.43
C ILE A 259 2.01 -2.54 -7.69
N GLY A 260 1.81 -3.35 -8.73
CA GLY A 260 1.09 -2.98 -9.94
C GLY A 260 -0.39 -3.37 -9.87
N VAL A 261 -1.30 -2.41 -10.07
CA VAL A 261 -2.74 -2.64 -10.12
C VAL A 261 -3.28 -2.36 -11.52
N GLY A 262 -3.75 -3.38 -12.23
CA GLY A 262 -4.35 -3.26 -13.54
C GLY A 262 -5.86 -3.04 -13.46
N ILE A 263 -6.38 -2.05 -14.18
CA ILE A 263 -7.82 -1.86 -14.34
C ILE A 263 -8.30 -2.67 -15.55
N SER A 264 -9.24 -3.59 -15.33
CA SER A 264 -9.87 -4.38 -16.39
C SER A 264 -10.92 -3.53 -17.09
N GLY A 265 -10.52 -2.92 -18.21
CA GLY A 265 -11.37 -2.10 -19.08
C GLY A 265 -11.62 -2.73 -20.45
N ALA A 266 -12.47 -2.07 -21.24
CA ALA A 266 -12.78 -2.47 -22.61
C ALA A 266 -11.65 -2.18 -23.61
N GLU A 267 -10.68 -1.34 -23.24
CA GLU A 267 -9.59 -0.88 -24.11
C GLU A 267 -8.44 -1.90 -24.26
N GLY A 268 -8.47 -3.01 -23.51
CA GLY A 268 -7.54 -4.12 -23.65
C GLY A 268 -7.12 -4.74 -22.31
N MET A 269 -6.61 -5.97 -22.34
CA MET A 269 -6.17 -6.70 -21.13
C MET A 269 -4.68 -6.54 -20.82
N GLN A 270 -3.95 -5.68 -21.55
CA GLN A 270 -2.49 -5.60 -21.45
C GLN A 270 -2.02 -5.12 -20.07
N ALA A 271 -2.65 -4.09 -19.50
CA ALA A 271 -2.34 -3.62 -18.16
C ALA A 271 -2.64 -4.69 -17.09
N VAL A 272 -3.76 -5.40 -17.23
CA VAL A 272 -4.16 -6.48 -16.32
C VAL A 272 -3.17 -7.64 -16.35
N MET A 273 -2.75 -8.08 -17.53
CA MET A 273 -1.78 -9.18 -17.70
C MET A 273 -0.39 -8.84 -17.17
N ALA A 274 -0.05 -7.55 -17.09
CA ALA A 274 1.24 -7.07 -16.59
C ALA A 274 1.19 -6.56 -15.14
N SER A 275 0.07 -6.73 -14.44
CA SER A 275 -0.15 -6.26 -13.06
C SER A 275 -0.16 -7.39 -12.04
N ASP A 276 0.16 -7.08 -10.78
CA ASP A 276 0.08 -8.03 -9.66
C ASP A 276 -1.38 -8.28 -9.24
N VAL A 277 -2.21 -7.23 -9.31
CA VAL A 277 -3.63 -7.29 -8.92
C VAL A 277 -4.50 -6.65 -10.00
N ALA A 278 -5.54 -7.37 -10.41
CA ALA A 278 -6.54 -6.86 -11.34
C ALA A 278 -7.79 -6.36 -10.60
N VAL A 279 -8.25 -5.15 -10.91
CA VAL A 279 -9.52 -4.59 -10.41
C VAL A 279 -10.37 -4.11 -11.57
N ALA A 280 -11.70 -4.16 -11.46
CA ALA A 280 -12.57 -3.71 -12.56
C ALA A 280 -12.71 -2.17 -12.63
N GLN A 281 -12.63 -1.47 -11.51
CA GLN A 281 -12.87 -0.02 -11.42
C GLN A 281 -11.99 0.59 -10.32
N PHE A 282 -11.65 1.87 -10.48
CA PHE A 282 -10.79 2.59 -9.54
C PHE A 282 -11.32 2.58 -8.10
N ARG A 283 -12.64 2.70 -7.90
CA ARG A 283 -13.26 2.72 -6.56
C ARG A 283 -12.98 1.47 -5.69
N PHE A 284 -12.63 0.34 -6.32
CA PHE A 284 -12.31 -0.87 -5.57
C PHE A 284 -10.92 -0.82 -4.92
N LEU A 285 -10.07 0.12 -5.33
CA LEU A 285 -8.78 0.39 -4.69
C LEU A 285 -8.95 0.77 -3.21
N GLU A 286 -10.03 1.49 -2.89
CA GLU A 286 -10.40 1.83 -1.51
C GLU A 286 -10.48 0.58 -0.62
N ARG A 287 -11.21 -0.44 -1.07
CA ARG A 287 -11.39 -1.67 -0.30
C ARG A 287 -10.15 -2.55 -0.35
N LEU A 288 -9.47 -2.61 -1.49
CA LEU A 288 -8.23 -3.37 -1.65
C LEU A 288 -7.16 -2.90 -0.67
N LEU A 289 -6.94 -1.59 -0.57
CA LEU A 289 -5.89 -1.04 0.31
C LEU A 289 -6.37 -0.95 1.77
N LEU A 290 -7.46 -0.23 2.04
CA LEU A 290 -7.84 0.10 3.42
C LEU A 290 -8.32 -1.11 4.21
N VAL A 291 -8.88 -2.12 3.55
CA VAL A 291 -9.33 -3.36 4.21
C VAL A 291 -8.29 -4.46 4.04
N HIS A 292 -8.05 -4.91 2.80
CA HIS A 292 -7.20 -6.08 2.59
C HIS A 292 -5.72 -5.77 2.84
N GLY A 293 -5.22 -4.61 2.43
CA GLY A 293 -3.86 -4.16 2.74
C GLY A 293 -3.60 -4.04 4.25
N HIS A 294 -4.51 -3.38 4.98
CA HIS A 294 -4.43 -3.26 6.45
C HIS A 294 -4.39 -4.63 7.14
N TRP A 295 -5.35 -5.50 6.82
CA TRP A 295 -5.42 -6.84 7.41
C TRP A 295 -4.20 -7.68 7.06
N CYS A 296 -3.75 -7.66 5.81
CA CYS A 296 -2.60 -8.44 5.36
C CYS A 296 -1.32 -8.00 6.08
N TYR A 297 -1.05 -6.69 6.13
CA TYR A 297 0.10 -6.14 6.85
C TYR A 297 0.10 -6.56 8.33
N ARG A 298 -1.04 -6.38 9.02
CA ARG A 298 -1.15 -6.74 10.44
C ARG A 298 -0.97 -8.24 10.67
N ARG A 299 -1.68 -9.08 9.92
CA ARG A 299 -1.63 -10.53 10.05
C ARG A 299 -0.22 -11.06 9.86
N ILE A 300 0.46 -10.67 8.77
CA ILE A 300 1.81 -11.12 8.47
C ILE A 300 2.78 -10.62 9.55
N SER A 301 2.68 -9.36 9.96
CA SER A 301 3.56 -8.78 10.99
C SER A 301 3.46 -9.54 12.32
N VAL A 302 2.24 -9.78 12.81
CA VAL A 302 2.00 -10.49 14.07
C VAL A 302 2.40 -11.96 13.93
N MET A 303 2.08 -12.61 12.80
CA MET A 303 2.48 -13.98 12.50
C MET A 303 4.00 -14.15 12.58
N ILE A 304 4.78 -13.26 11.95
CA ILE A 304 6.25 -13.32 11.96
C ILE A 304 6.78 -13.11 13.38
N CYS A 305 6.29 -12.08 14.09
CA CYS A 305 6.71 -11.80 15.46
C CYS A 305 6.46 -13.00 16.38
N TYR A 306 5.29 -13.60 16.26
CA TYR A 306 4.92 -14.78 17.03
C TYR A 306 5.74 -16.01 16.61
N PHE A 307 6.05 -16.15 15.32
CA PHE A 307 6.93 -17.22 14.83
C PHE A 307 8.32 -17.15 15.45
N PHE A 308 8.91 -15.97 15.58
CA PHE A 308 10.16 -15.77 16.31
C PHE A 308 10.01 -16.13 17.79
N TYR A 309 8.97 -15.63 18.46
CA TYR A 309 8.68 -15.93 19.86
C TYR A 309 8.64 -17.45 20.12
N LYS A 310 7.87 -18.22 19.35
CA LYS A 310 7.72 -19.66 19.60
C LYS A 310 9.01 -20.46 19.36
N ASN A 311 9.82 -20.05 18.39
CA ASN A 311 11.08 -20.74 18.05
C ASN A 311 12.17 -20.39 19.05
N VAL A 312 12.24 -19.12 19.48
CA VAL A 312 13.14 -18.69 20.55
C VAL A 312 12.78 -19.38 21.86
N THR A 313 11.49 -19.46 22.20
CA THR A 313 11.03 -20.17 23.41
C THR A 313 11.54 -21.61 23.41
N PHE A 314 11.33 -22.33 22.30
CA PHE A 314 11.77 -23.71 22.15
C PHE A 314 13.29 -23.89 22.17
N GLY A 315 14.01 -23.10 21.37
CA GLY A 315 15.46 -23.19 21.21
C GLY A 315 16.22 -22.79 22.47
N VAL A 316 15.75 -21.76 23.20
CA VAL A 316 16.39 -21.33 24.45
C VAL A 316 16.16 -22.35 25.56
N THR A 317 14.99 -22.99 25.65
CA THR A 317 14.79 -24.06 26.63
C THR A 317 15.73 -25.24 26.39
N LEU A 318 15.98 -25.61 25.12
CA LEU A 318 17.00 -26.61 24.76
C LEU A 318 18.40 -26.16 25.17
N PHE A 319 18.76 -24.92 24.87
CA PHE A 319 20.06 -24.35 25.24
C PHE A 319 20.29 -24.37 26.76
N LEU A 320 19.28 -24.01 27.55
CA LEU A 320 19.35 -24.05 29.02
C LEU A 320 19.52 -25.48 29.54
N TYR A 321 18.85 -26.45 28.92
CA TYR A 321 19.04 -27.87 29.27
C TYR A 321 20.45 -28.35 28.94
N GLU A 322 21.00 -28.02 27.77
CA GLU A 322 22.38 -28.37 27.42
C GLU A 322 23.38 -27.77 28.42
N ALA A 323 23.18 -26.51 28.82
CA ALA A 323 23.99 -25.88 29.86
C ALA A 323 23.90 -26.63 31.21
N PHE A 324 22.70 -27.04 31.62
CA PHE A 324 22.50 -27.86 32.82
C PHE A 324 23.15 -29.24 32.71
N ALA A 325 23.11 -29.85 31.52
CA ALA A 325 23.76 -31.13 31.22
C ALA A 325 25.28 -30.98 30.91
N SER A 326 25.91 -29.86 31.32
CA SER A 326 27.34 -29.58 31.11
C SER A 326 27.79 -29.68 29.65
N PHE A 327 26.91 -29.32 28.71
CA PHE A 327 27.11 -29.43 27.26
C PHE A 327 27.54 -30.83 26.80
N SER A 328 27.01 -31.87 27.46
CA SER A 328 27.32 -33.27 27.14
C SER A 328 26.78 -33.73 25.77
N GLY A 329 25.87 -32.98 25.14
CA GLY A 329 25.26 -33.33 23.85
C GLY A 329 24.20 -34.43 23.96
N LYS A 330 23.73 -34.74 25.18
CA LYS A 330 22.61 -35.65 25.39
C LYS A 330 21.30 -34.89 25.12
N PRO A 331 20.46 -35.31 24.16
CA PRO A 331 19.27 -34.55 23.80
C PRO A 331 18.23 -34.52 24.93
N ALA A 332 17.65 -33.34 25.17
CA ALA A 332 16.54 -33.15 26.13
C ALA A 332 15.23 -33.79 25.66
N TYR A 333 15.01 -33.80 24.34
CA TYR A 333 13.78 -34.24 23.70
C TYR A 333 14.08 -35.37 22.71
N ASN A 334 13.08 -36.23 22.50
CA ASN A 334 13.14 -37.25 21.48
C ASN A 334 13.24 -36.64 20.06
N ASP A 335 13.93 -37.30 19.14
CA ASP A 335 14.20 -36.82 17.78
C ASP A 335 12.92 -36.44 17.00
N TRP A 336 11.85 -37.20 17.18
CA TRP A 336 10.56 -36.90 16.55
C TRP A 336 9.87 -35.69 17.19
N PHE A 337 10.08 -35.42 18.48
CA PHE A 337 9.55 -34.22 19.12
C PHE A 337 10.23 -32.96 18.55
N LEU A 338 11.55 -33.03 18.34
CA LEU A 338 12.31 -31.96 17.70
C LEU A 338 11.80 -31.68 16.29
N SER A 339 11.61 -32.75 15.50
CA SER A 339 11.22 -32.65 14.09
C SER A 339 9.77 -32.14 13.90
N LEU A 340 8.85 -32.57 14.77
CA LEU A 340 7.42 -32.29 14.60
C LEU A 340 6.94 -31.00 15.27
N TYR A 341 7.76 -30.36 16.12
CA TYR A 341 7.41 -29.12 16.84
C TYR A 341 6.86 -28.04 15.90
N ASN A 342 7.61 -27.75 14.84
CA ASN A 342 7.27 -26.71 13.88
C ASN A 342 6.30 -27.17 12.79
N VAL A 343 5.99 -28.47 12.70
CA VAL A 343 5.19 -29.04 11.61
C VAL A 343 3.75 -29.29 12.05
N PHE A 344 3.53 -29.97 13.19
CA PHE A 344 2.18 -30.36 13.62
C PHE A 344 1.69 -29.62 14.86
N PHE A 345 2.56 -29.38 15.85
CA PHE A 345 2.09 -28.93 17.17
C PHE A 345 1.96 -27.42 17.32
N THR A 346 2.59 -26.64 16.43
CA THR A 346 2.62 -25.17 16.56
C THR A 346 2.49 -24.40 15.23
N SER A 347 2.30 -25.07 14.09
CA SER A 347 2.22 -24.41 12.77
C SER A 347 0.81 -23.91 12.44
N LEU A 348 -0.19 -24.78 12.60
CA LEU A 348 -1.58 -24.52 12.22
C LEU A 348 -2.17 -23.29 12.94
N PRO A 349 -1.95 -23.09 14.26
CA PRO A 349 -2.38 -21.87 14.95
C PRO A 349 -1.74 -20.60 14.38
N VAL A 350 -0.46 -20.66 13.99
CA VAL A 350 0.27 -19.52 13.43
C VAL A 350 -0.23 -19.17 12.04
N ILE A 351 -0.49 -20.18 11.20
CA ILE A 351 -1.11 -19.98 9.88
C ILE A 351 -2.52 -19.41 10.03
N ALA A 352 -3.30 -19.93 10.98
CA ALA A 352 -4.64 -19.45 11.25
C ALA A 352 -4.66 -17.97 11.67
N LEU A 353 -3.73 -17.55 12.53
CA LEU A 353 -3.52 -16.14 12.86
C LEU A 353 -3.19 -15.31 11.61
N GLY A 354 -2.27 -15.80 10.77
CA GLY A 354 -1.84 -15.13 9.54
C GLY A 354 -2.92 -14.98 8.46
N VAL A 355 -3.97 -15.80 8.49
CA VAL A 355 -5.01 -15.79 7.46
C VAL A 355 -6.33 -15.21 7.97
N PHE A 356 -6.77 -15.58 9.17
CA PHE A 356 -8.14 -15.34 9.63
C PHE A 356 -8.29 -14.22 10.67
N ASP A 357 -7.21 -13.76 11.30
CA ASP A 357 -7.33 -12.74 12.37
C ASP A 357 -7.84 -11.40 11.82
N GLN A 358 -8.66 -10.72 12.59
CA GLN A 358 -9.22 -9.41 12.23
C GLN A 358 -9.25 -8.55 13.48
N ASP A 359 -8.58 -7.40 13.43
CA ASP A 359 -8.65 -6.41 14.50
C ASP A 359 -9.96 -5.62 14.44
N VAL A 360 -10.31 -5.16 13.24
CA VAL A 360 -11.45 -4.29 12.99
C VAL A 360 -12.21 -4.79 11.75
N SER A 361 -13.54 -4.69 11.77
CA SER A 361 -14.38 -5.11 10.64
C SER A 361 -14.15 -4.24 9.40
N ALA A 362 -14.32 -4.82 8.20
CA ALA A 362 -14.11 -4.12 6.93
C ALA A 362 -14.84 -2.77 6.80
N ARG A 363 -16.07 -2.66 7.33
CA ARG A 363 -16.87 -1.42 7.31
C ARG A 363 -16.17 -0.30 8.08
N LEU A 364 -15.65 -0.62 9.27
CA LEU A 364 -14.95 0.33 10.13
C LEU A 364 -13.57 0.69 9.56
N CYS A 365 -12.86 -0.23 8.89
CA CYS A 365 -11.62 0.11 8.19
C CYS A 365 -11.83 1.19 7.11
N ILE A 366 -12.94 1.10 6.38
CA ILE A 366 -13.33 2.11 5.37
C ILE A 366 -13.78 3.43 6.02
N GLN A 367 -14.52 3.36 7.13
CA GLN A 367 -15.00 4.55 7.86
C GLN A 367 -13.87 5.32 8.55
N TYR A 368 -12.79 4.63 8.93
CA TYR A 368 -11.62 5.19 9.61
C TYR A 368 -10.34 4.97 8.79
N PRO A 369 -10.13 5.67 7.66
CA PRO A 369 -8.97 5.46 6.80
C PRO A 369 -7.62 5.68 7.51
N GLN A 370 -7.58 6.49 8.59
CA GLN A 370 -6.33 6.70 9.35
C GLN A 370 -5.77 5.42 9.96
N LEU A 371 -6.57 4.36 10.11
CA LEU A 371 -6.09 3.07 10.61
C LEU A 371 -4.97 2.50 9.72
N TYR A 372 -5.01 2.77 8.42
CA TYR A 372 -3.99 2.35 7.46
C TYR A 372 -2.61 2.97 7.72
N GLN A 373 -2.53 4.08 8.48
CA GLN A 373 -1.25 4.74 8.80
C GLN A 373 -0.34 3.85 9.66
N GLU A 374 -0.90 2.90 10.43
CA GLU A 374 -0.10 1.91 11.18
C GLU A 374 0.83 1.11 10.23
N GLY A 375 0.38 0.84 9.00
CA GLY A 375 1.16 0.19 7.94
C GLY A 375 2.16 1.13 7.27
N VAL A 376 1.74 2.34 6.92
CA VAL A 376 2.60 3.34 6.25
C VAL A 376 3.80 3.73 7.13
N GLN A 377 3.62 3.81 8.45
CA GLN A 377 4.67 4.12 9.42
C GLN A 377 5.47 2.88 9.88
N ASN A 378 5.13 1.70 9.35
CA ASN A 378 5.72 0.42 9.71
C ASN A 378 5.80 0.14 11.23
N ILE A 379 4.72 0.40 11.95
CA ILE A 379 4.70 0.32 13.43
C ILE A 379 4.73 -1.14 13.90
N LEU A 380 3.99 -2.03 13.23
CA LEU A 380 3.80 -3.41 13.66
C LEU A 380 5.01 -4.31 13.35
N PHE A 381 5.74 -4.02 12.27
CA PHE A 381 6.93 -4.75 11.84
C PHE A 381 8.21 -3.92 12.03
N SER A 382 8.42 -3.48 13.27
CA SER A 382 9.60 -2.74 13.70
C SER A 382 10.56 -3.65 14.48
N TRP A 383 11.87 -3.38 14.40
CA TRP A 383 12.89 -4.15 15.11
C TRP A 383 12.66 -4.18 16.63
N CYS A 384 12.25 -3.06 17.22
CA CYS A 384 11.93 -3.01 18.65
C CYS A 384 10.82 -3.99 19.04
N ARG A 385 9.80 -4.15 18.19
CA ARG A 385 8.69 -5.07 18.44
C ARG A 385 9.10 -6.53 18.26
N ILE A 386 9.88 -6.83 17.22
CA ILE A 386 10.44 -8.18 16.99
C ILE A 386 11.31 -8.59 18.18
N LEU A 387 12.23 -7.72 18.61
CA LEU A 387 13.09 -7.98 19.78
C LEU A 387 12.28 -8.12 21.07
N GLY A 388 11.21 -7.34 21.25
CA GLY A 388 10.28 -7.50 22.38
C GLY A 388 9.62 -8.88 22.43
N TRP A 389 9.17 -9.40 21.28
CA TRP A 389 8.64 -10.76 21.18
C TRP A 389 9.69 -11.85 21.41
N MET A 390 10.92 -11.66 20.91
CA MET A 390 12.03 -12.57 21.19
C MET A 390 12.39 -12.59 22.68
N LEU A 391 12.45 -11.41 23.34
CA LEU A 391 12.71 -11.30 24.77
C LEU A 391 11.62 -11.99 25.60
N ASN A 392 10.35 -11.82 25.21
CA ASN A 392 9.25 -12.58 25.83
C ASN A 392 9.45 -14.09 25.67
N GLY A 393 9.97 -14.54 24.53
CA GLY A 393 10.30 -15.95 24.29
C GLY A 393 11.43 -16.45 25.17
N VAL A 394 12.50 -15.66 25.36
CA VAL A 394 13.59 -15.96 26.29
C VAL A 394 13.07 -16.06 27.73
N MET A 395 12.26 -15.09 28.17
CA MET A 395 11.68 -15.10 29.52
C MET A 395 10.81 -16.34 29.74
N ASN A 396 9.96 -16.69 28.78
CA ASN A 396 9.12 -17.88 28.89
C ASN A 396 9.95 -19.16 28.87
N ALA A 397 11.00 -19.24 28.05
CA ALA A 397 11.91 -20.38 28.03
C ALA A 397 12.60 -20.59 29.39
N VAL A 398 13.07 -19.50 30.00
CA VAL A 398 13.71 -19.49 31.33
C VAL A 398 12.74 -19.98 32.39
N LEU A 399 11.52 -19.42 32.44
CA LEU A 399 10.50 -19.83 33.40
C LEU A 399 10.10 -21.29 33.24
N ILE A 400 9.85 -21.74 32.00
CA ILE A 400 9.52 -23.15 31.72
C ILE A 400 10.65 -24.06 32.20
N PHE A 401 11.89 -23.75 31.83
CA PHE A 401 13.06 -24.56 32.16
C PHE A 401 13.24 -24.69 33.68
N PHE A 402 13.35 -23.57 34.39
CA PHE A 402 13.61 -23.57 35.83
C PHE A 402 12.44 -24.17 36.63
N PHE A 403 11.19 -23.90 36.27
CA PHE A 403 10.04 -24.52 36.96
C PHE A 403 9.95 -26.02 36.71
N CYS A 404 10.26 -26.49 35.49
CA CYS A 404 10.27 -27.93 35.20
C CYS A 404 11.42 -28.64 35.92
N ILE A 405 12.65 -28.09 35.89
CA ILE A 405 13.79 -28.70 36.60
C ILE A 405 13.54 -28.76 38.11
N THR A 406 13.22 -27.62 38.73
CA THR A 406 13.05 -27.55 40.19
C THR A 406 11.93 -28.45 40.71
N THR A 407 10.87 -28.68 39.91
CA THR A 407 9.79 -29.58 40.33
C THR A 407 10.18 -31.06 40.22
N PHE A 408 11.06 -31.41 39.28
CA PHE A 408 11.45 -32.79 39.01
C PHE A 408 12.76 -33.21 39.71
N GLU A 409 13.55 -32.26 40.22
CA GLU A 409 14.88 -32.51 40.81
C GLU A 409 14.83 -33.31 42.12
N ASP A 410 13.76 -33.22 42.91
CA ASP A 410 13.73 -33.76 44.29
C ASP A 410 12.44 -34.50 44.71
N GLN A 411 11.63 -35.02 43.77
CA GLN A 411 10.34 -35.63 44.11
C GLN A 411 10.16 -37.10 43.70
N VAL A 412 9.56 -37.88 44.63
CA VAL A 412 8.89 -39.14 44.33
C VAL A 412 7.70 -38.83 43.43
N PHE A 413 7.88 -39.07 42.14
CA PHE A 413 6.93 -38.62 41.12
C PHE A 413 5.84 -39.65 40.84
N ARG A 414 6.16 -40.95 40.96
CA ARG A 414 5.22 -42.04 40.75
C ARG A 414 4.56 -42.49 42.05
N ARG A 415 3.34 -43.02 41.94
CA ARG A 415 2.62 -43.65 43.07
C ARG A 415 3.42 -44.81 43.70
N ASP A 416 4.33 -45.41 42.93
CA ASP A 416 5.17 -46.54 43.32
C ASP A 416 6.48 -46.14 44.02
N GLY A 417 6.69 -44.86 44.37
CA GLY A 417 7.90 -44.43 45.06
C GLY A 417 9.09 -44.08 44.16
N GLN A 418 8.96 -44.26 42.84
CA GLN A 418 10.06 -44.05 41.89
C GLN A 418 10.22 -42.58 41.46
N VAL A 419 11.48 -42.20 41.22
CA VAL A 419 11.88 -40.87 40.74
C VAL A 419 11.63 -40.78 39.23
N ALA A 420 11.33 -39.58 38.73
CA ALA A 420 11.16 -39.33 37.30
C ALA A 420 12.52 -39.39 36.57
N GLY A 421 12.57 -40.08 35.43
CA GLY A 421 13.75 -40.10 34.57
C GLY A 421 13.88 -38.83 33.71
N LEU A 422 15.05 -38.64 33.11
CA LEU A 422 15.31 -37.53 32.18
C LEU A 422 14.32 -37.51 31.00
N ASP A 423 13.86 -38.67 30.54
CA ASP A 423 12.88 -38.77 29.46
C ASP A 423 11.50 -38.23 29.88
N ALA A 424 11.11 -38.43 31.14
CA ALA A 424 9.88 -37.89 31.70
C ALA A 424 9.96 -36.37 31.88
N LEU A 425 11.10 -35.86 32.33
CA LEU A 425 11.39 -34.43 32.38
C LEU A 425 11.31 -33.81 30.97
N GLY A 426 11.91 -34.44 29.97
CA GLY A 426 11.89 -33.99 28.57
C GLY A 426 10.46 -33.89 28.02
N VAL A 427 9.64 -34.93 28.20
CA VAL A 427 8.23 -34.92 27.78
C VAL A 427 7.42 -33.87 28.54
N ALA A 428 7.67 -33.70 29.85
CA ALA A 428 6.96 -32.72 30.66
C ALA A 428 7.28 -31.28 30.25
N MET A 429 8.57 -30.97 30.11
CA MET A 429 9.06 -29.67 29.65
C MET A 429 8.52 -29.34 28.25
N TYR A 430 8.55 -30.30 27.33
CA TYR A 430 7.98 -30.13 25.98
C TYR A 430 6.46 -29.89 26.03
N THR A 431 5.73 -30.61 26.88
CA THR A 431 4.28 -30.41 27.08
C THR A 431 3.99 -28.99 27.57
N CYS A 432 4.77 -28.49 28.53
CA CYS A 432 4.69 -27.11 28.98
C CYS A 432 4.92 -26.13 27.83
N ILE A 433 5.94 -26.32 26.98
CA ILE A 433 6.17 -25.46 25.81
C ILE A 433 4.96 -25.46 24.87
N VAL A 434 4.42 -26.63 24.51
CA VAL A 434 3.27 -26.73 23.60
C VAL A 434 2.07 -25.97 24.17
N TRP A 435 1.78 -26.13 25.46
CA TRP A 435 0.69 -25.39 26.11
C TRP A 435 0.95 -23.89 26.19
N VAL A 436 2.13 -23.47 26.66
CA VAL A 436 2.47 -22.05 26.83
C VAL A 436 2.40 -21.32 25.50
N VAL A 437 2.98 -21.88 24.44
CA VAL A 437 2.94 -21.29 23.10
C VAL A 437 1.48 -21.20 22.63
N ASN A 438 0.73 -22.31 22.61
CA ASN A 438 -0.66 -22.29 22.13
C ASN A 438 -1.59 -21.36 22.94
N CYS A 439 -1.47 -21.32 24.26
CA CYS A 439 -2.26 -20.40 25.09
C CYS A 439 -1.82 -18.94 24.93
N GLN A 440 -0.52 -18.67 24.74
CA GLN A 440 -0.02 -17.34 24.38
C GLN A 440 -0.63 -16.86 23.05
N MET A 441 -0.83 -17.77 22.09
CA MET A 441 -1.53 -17.45 20.85
C MET A 441 -2.97 -17.02 21.15
N ALA A 442 -3.70 -17.78 21.97
CA ALA A 442 -5.08 -17.48 22.32
C ALA A 442 -5.23 -16.08 22.95
N LEU A 443 -4.24 -15.64 23.75
CA LEU A 443 -4.20 -14.27 24.30
C LEU A 443 -3.87 -13.19 23.27
N SER A 444 -3.23 -13.53 22.16
CA SER A 444 -2.74 -12.59 21.14
C SER A 444 -3.74 -12.39 20.00
N VAL A 445 -4.68 -13.32 19.81
CA VAL A 445 -5.72 -13.26 18.76
C VAL A 445 -6.77 -12.19 19.11
N ASN A 446 -7.14 -11.36 18.12
CA ASN A 446 -8.15 -10.32 18.32
C ASN A 446 -9.56 -10.84 17.99
N TYR A 447 -9.70 -11.67 16.97
CA TYR A 447 -10.97 -12.23 16.53
C TYR A 447 -11.00 -13.75 16.70
N PHE A 448 -11.50 -14.20 17.85
CA PHE A 448 -11.43 -15.59 18.24
C PHE A 448 -12.57 -16.43 17.64
N THR A 449 -12.39 -16.87 16.41
CA THR A 449 -13.37 -17.69 15.67
C THR A 449 -13.30 -19.17 16.05
N ILE A 450 -14.31 -19.95 15.63
CA ILE A 450 -14.32 -21.42 15.79
C ILE A 450 -13.09 -22.06 15.14
N ILE A 451 -12.63 -21.55 13.98
CA ILE A 451 -11.44 -22.06 13.29
C ILE A 451 -10.20 -21.92 14.18
N GLN A 452 -10.04 -20.76 14.83
CA GLN A 452 -8.92 -20.52 15.76
C GLN A 452 -8.98 -21.47 16.97
N HIS A 453 -10.18 -21.71 17.52
CA HIS A 453 -10.36 -22.68 18.60
C HIS A 453 -9.94 -24.09 18.16
N ILE A 454 -10.42 -24.54 17.00
CA ILE A 454 -10.10 -25.86 16.46
C ILE A 454 -8.59 -26.01 16.28
N PHE A 455 -7.89 -25.00 15.75
CA PHE A 455 -6.46 -25.12 15.53
C PHE A 455 -5.63 -25.01 16.81
N ILE A 456 -5.95 -24.10 17.73
CA ILE A 456 -5.21 -23.96 19.00
C ILE A 456 -5.41 -25.19 19.88
N TRP A 457 -6.67 -25.53 20.19
CA TRP A 457 -6.98 -26.67 21.07
C TRP A 457 -6.72 -28.01 20.37
N GLY A 458 -6.95 -28.08 19.05
CA GLY A 458 -6.62 -29.25 18.26
C GLY A 458 -5.12 -29.52 18.22
N SER A 459 -4.25 -28.49 18.18
CA SER A 459 -2.80 -28.70 18.24
C SER A 459 -2.36 -29.31 19.58
N ILE A 460 -2.97 -28.88 20.68
CA ILE A 460 -2.75 -29.47 22.01
C ILE A 460 -3.29 -30.91 22.07
N ALA A 461 -4.47 -31.16 21.53
CA ALA A 461 -5.05 -32.51 21.48
C ALA A 461 -4.20 -33.46 20.62
N VAL A 462 -3.68 -32.98 19.48
CA VAL A 462 -2.77 -33.73 18.61
C VAL A 462 -1.47 -34.06 19.33
N TRP A 463 -0.94 -33.16 20.18
CA TRP A 463 0.23 -33.47 21.01
C TRP A 463 -0.03 -34.65 21.96
N TYR A 464 -1.16 -34.67 22.68
CA TYR A 464 -1.49 -35.80 23.56
C TYR A 464 -1.80 -37.08 22.79
N LEU A 465 -2.51 -36.99 21.65
CA LEU A 465 -2.73 -38.14 20.78
C LEU A 465 -1.40 -38.72 20.29
N PHE A 466 -0.46 -37.85 19.91
CA PHE A 466 0.87 -38.26 19.50
C PHE A 466 1.61 -38.95 20.65
N LEU A 467 1.61 -38.41 21.87
CA LEU A 467 2.21 -39.07 23.04
C LEU A 467 1.64 -40.47 23.31
N ILE A 468 0.33 -40.67 23.14
CA ILE A 468 -0.31 -41.98 23.32
C ILE A 468 0.09 -42.94 22.18
N VAL A 469 -0.09 -42.52 20.93
CA VAL A 469 0.13 -43.38 19.77
C VAL A 469 1.61 -43.69 19.61
N TYR A 470 2.47 -42.67 19.50
CA TYR A 470 3.92 -42.84 19.33
C TYR A 470 4.57 -43.48 20.58
N GLY A 471 4.16 -43.07 21.78
CA GLY A 471 4.67 -43.66 23.03
C GLY A 471 4.29 -45.13 23.21
N SER A 472 3.25 -45.63 22.53
CA SER A 472 2.84 -47.04 22.55
C SER A 472 3.44 -47.91 21.44
N MET A 473 4.15 -47.30 20.49
CA MET A 473 4.84 -48.06 19.45
C MET A 473 5.98 -48.89 20.04
N ASN A 474 6.44 -49.90 19.30
CA ASN A 474 7.56 -50.74 19.72
C ASN A 474 8.79 -49.87 20.07
N PRO A 475 9.54 -50.18 21.15
CA PRO A 475 10.74 -49.43 21.56
C PRO A 475 11.77 -49.18 20.45
N ARG A 476 11.81 -50.04 19.42
CA ARG A 476 12.66 -49.82 18.23
C ARG A 476 12.34 -48.52 17.48
N PHE A 477 11.09 -48.08 17.51
CA PHE A 477 10.62 -46.87 16.83
C PHE A 477 10.48 -45.69 17.80
N SER A 478 9.93 -45.91 19.00
CA SER A 478 9.67 -44.84 19.97
C SER A 478 10.90 -44.44 20.79
N THR A 479 11.97 -45.25 20.75
CA THR A 479 13.24 -45.04 21.45
C THR A 479 13.04 -44.64 22.92
N THR A 480 13.40 -43.40 23.28
CA THR A 480 13.32 -42.87 24.65
C THR A 480 11.90 -42.49 25.09
N ALA A 481 10.94 -42.45 24.18
CA ALA A 481 9.55 -42.06 24.47
C ALA A 481 8.64 -43.26 24.82
N TYR A 482 9.16 -44.49 24.79
CA TYR A 482 8.35 -45.70 25.03
C TYR A 482 7.69 -45.68 26.41
N MET A 483 6.35 -45.76 26.43
CA MET A 483 5.49 -45.78 27.62
C MET A 483 5.66 -44.63 28.62
N VAL A 484 6.53 -43.65 28.35
CA VAL A 484 6.84 -42.55 29.28
C VAL A 484 5.59 -41.76 29.67
N PHE A 485 4.73 -41.44 28.71
CA PHE A 485 3.50 -40.71 28.99
C PHE A 485 2.48 -41.55 29.77
N ILE A 486 2.21 -42.78 29.33
CA ILE A 486 1.13 -43.62 29.88
C ILE A 486 1.48 -44.14 31.28
N GLU A 487 2.72 -44.58 31.49
CA GLU A 487 3.14 -45.20 32.75
C GLU A 487 3.67 -44.20 33.77
N GLN A 488 4.36 -43.14 33.32
CA GLN A 488 5.08 -42.24 34.23
C GLN A 488 4.34 -40.92 34.48
N LEU A 489 3.86 -40.26 33.43
CA LEU A 489 3.35 -38.88 33.51
C LEU A 489 1.83 -38.80 33.71
N ALA A 490 1.05 -39.49 32.89
CA ALA A 490 -0.42 -39.40 32.92
C ALA A 490 -1.05 -39.79 34.28
N PRO A 491 -0.57 -40.82 35.01
CA PRO A 491 -1.10 -41.20 36.32
C PRO A 491 -0.69 -40.24 37.45
N ALA A 492 0.37 -39.46 37.24
CA ALA A 492 0.93 -38.55 38.23
C ALA A 492 0.14 -37.24 38.25
N LEU A 493 -0.49 -36.92 39.39
CA LEU A 493 -1.24 -35.65 39.53
C LEU A 493 -0.29 -34.44 39.49
N SER A 494 0.93 -34.60 39.98
CA SER A 494 1.99 -33.59 39.92
C SER A 494 2.23 -33.09 38.50
N PHE A 495 2.27 -33.99 37.50
CA PHE A 495 2.44 -33.62 36.10
C PHE A 495 1.43 -32.57 35.62
N TRP A 496 0.14 -32.82 35.88
CA TRP A 496 -0.95 -31.94 35.44
C TRP A 496 -0.95 -30.61 36.18
N LEU A 497 -0.69 -30.63 37.49
CA LEU A 497 -0.59 -29.42 38.31
C LEU A 497 0.59 -28.54 37.90
N VAL A 498 1.75 -29.14 37.62
CA VAL A 498 2.94 -28.43 37.15
C VAL A 498 2.70 -27.83 35.77
N THR A 499 2.11 -28.61 34.85
CA THR A 499 1.76 -28.09 33.52
C THR A 499 0.85 -26.87 33.63
N LEU A 500 -0.21 -26.96 34.45
CA LEU A 500 -1.12 -25.83 34.67
C LEU A 500 -0.41 -24.64 35.31
N PHE A 501 0.40 -24.87 36.34
CA PHE A 501 1.15 -23.82 37.04
C PHE A 501 2.13 -23.10 36.11
N VAL A 502 2.94 -23.83 35.35
CA VAL A 502 3.90 -23.25 34.41
C VAL A 502 3.19 -22.43 33.34
N VAL A 503 2.06 -22.91 32.82
CA VAL A 503 1.24 -22.17 31.85
C VAL A 503 0.73 -20.87 32.44
N LEU A 504 0.18 -20.87 33.66
CA LEU A 504 -0.30 -19.64 34.27
C LEU A 504 0.86 -18.68 34.58
N ALA A 505 1.94 -19.18 35.18
CA ALA A 505 3.08 -18.36 35.59
C ALA A 505 3.78 -17.66 34.41
N THR A 506 3.86 -18.32 33.25
CA THR A 506 4.49 -17.76 32.04
C THR A 506 3.57 -16.78 31.28
N LEU A 507 2.25 -16.96 31.33
CA LEU A 507 1.31 -16.10 30.60
C LEU A 507 0.95 -14.81 31.35
N VAL A 508 0.98 -14.84 32.70
CA VAL A 508 0.65 -13.67 33.54
C VAL A 508 1.48 -12.41 33.20
N PRO A 509 2.81 -12.48 33.01
CA PRO A 509 3.61 -11.31 32.64
C PRO A 509 3.13 -10.65 31.34
N TYR A 510 2.90 -11.44 30.29
CA TYR A 510 2.42 -10.92 29.01
C TYR A 510 1.00 -10.36 29.11
N PHE A 511 0.10 -11.09 29.79
CA PHE A 511 -1.27 -10.64 30.01
C PHE A 511 -1.32 -9.28 30.73
N THR A 512 -0.48 -9.13 31.76
CA THR A 512 -0.37 -7.89 32.54
C THR A 512 0.15 -6.74 31.68
N TYR A 513 1.20 -6.98 30.89
CA TYR A 513 1.72 -6.02 29.92
C TYR A 513 0.64 -5.58 28.91
N ALA A 514 -0.06 -6.52 28.30
CA ALA A 514 -1.10 -6.24 27.32
C ALA A 514 -2.26 -5.45 27.94
N ALA A 515 -2.70 -5.80 29.15
CA ALA A 515 -3.76 -5.09 29.87
C ALA A 515 -3.37 -3.63 30.18
N ILE A 516 -2.14 -3.40 30.66
CA ILE A 516 -1.61 -2.05 30.92
C ILE A 516 -1.54 -1.24 29.62
N GLN A 517 -1.01 -1.85 28.54
CA GLN A 517 -0.91 -1.19 27.24
C GLN A 517 -2.29 -0.77 26.71
N ILE A 518 -3.28 -1.67 26.74
CA ILE A 518 -4.63 -1.37 26.25
C ILE A 518 -5.30 -0.28 27.07
N ARG A 519 -5.11 -0.28 28.41
CA ARG A 519 -5.78 0.67 29.31
C ARG A 519 -5.16 2.06 29.30
N PHE A 520 -3.84 2.16 29.38
CA PHE A 520 -3.14 3.43 29.58
C PHE A 520 -2.55 3.99 28.28
N PHE A 521 -2.16 3.13 27.33
CA PHE A 521 -1.52 3.53 26.07
C PHE A 521 -2.21 2.88 24.85
N PRO A 522 -3.52 3.08 24.66
CA PRO A 522 -4.26 2.41 23.60
C PRO A 522 -3.79 2.83 22.20
N MET A 523 -3.47 1.82 21.37
CA MET A 523 -3.25 1.99 19.94
C MET A 523 -4.53 2.45 19.23
N PHE A 524 -4.41 2.91 17.97
CA PHE A 524 -5.54 3.49 17.25
C PHE A 524 -6.70 2.50 17.05
N HIS A 525 -6.41 1.25 16.68
CA HIS A 525 -7.42 0.19 16.61
C HIS A 525 -8.11 -0.09 17.95
N ASN A 526 -7.38 -0.05 19.08
CA ASN A 526 -7.99 -0.24 20.42
C ASN A 526 -9.03 0.85 20.72
N LYS A 527 -8.76 2.09 20.31
CA LYS A 527 -9.72 3.20 20.45
C LYS A 527 -10.98 2.97 19.63
N ILE A 528 -10.85 2.44 18.40
CA ILE A 528 -11.99 2.10 17.54
C ILE A 528 -12.80 0.95 18.16
N GLN A 529 -12.14 -0.11 18.62
CA GLN A 529 -12.79 -1.24 19.29
C GLN A 529 -13.53 -0.81 20.56
N TRP A 530 -12.94 0.07 21.37
CA TRP A 530 -13.60 0.64 22.55
C TRP A 530 -14.88 1.41 22.17
N LYS A 531 -14.83 2.21 21.10
CA LYS A 531 -16.03 2.91 20.60
C LYS A 531 -17.08 1.96 20.04
N ARG A 532 -16.66 0.84 19.45
CA ARG A 532 -17.57 -0.20 18.96
C ARG A 532 -18.30 -0.85 20.12
N TYR A 533 -17.59 -1.16 21.20
CA TYR A 533 -18.18 -1.67 22.44
C TYR A 533 -19.21 -0.69 23.04
N LEU A 534 -18.95 0.62 22.96
CA LEU A 534 -19.89 1.67 23.39
C LEU A 534 -21.07 1.90 22.42
N GLY A 535 -21.16 1.18 21.31
CA GLY A 535 -22.20 1.39 20.28
C GLY A 535 -22.06 2.68 19.47
N LYS A 536 -20.93 3.39 19.59
CA LYS A 536 -20.69 4.70 18.96
C LYS A 536 -19.74 4.67 17.77
N ALA A 537 -19.20 3.50 17.41
CA ALA A 537 -18.22 3.40 16.32
C ALA A 537 -18.83 3.66 14.95
N GLU A 538 -20.10 3.33 14.75
CA GLU A 538 -20.80 3.47 13.47
C GLU A 538 -21.24 4.92 13.18
N ASP A 539 -21.23 5.78 14.19
CA ASP A 539 -21.62 7.19 14.04
C ASP A 539 -20.58 7.96 13.18
N PRO A 540 -20.99 8.48 12.00
CA PRO A 540 -20.11 9.23 11.10
C PRO A 540 -19.55 10.53 11.71
N GLU A 541 -20.22 11.13 12.70
CA GLU A 541 -19.72 12.32 13.39
C GLU A 541 -18.59 11.97 14.35
N VAL A 542 -18.73 10.87 15.07
CA VAL A 542 -17.70 10.33 15.97
C VAL A 542 -16.45 9.93 15.18
N ALA A 543 -16.63 9.40 13.96
CA ALA A 543 -15.54 9.11 13.05
C ALA A 543 -14.80 10.38 12.61
N ARG A 544 -15.55 11.44 12.26
CA ARG A 544 -15.00 12.75 11.89
C ARG A 544 -14.24 13.42 13.05
N GLN A 545 -14.76 13.36 14.27
CA GLN A 545 -14.09 13.93 15.45
C GLN A 545 -12.79 13.20 15.80
N LEU A 546 -12.72 11.88 15.62
CA LEU A 546 -11.47 11.15 15.79
C LEU A 546 -10.48 11.49 14.69
N SER A 547 -10.96 11.54 13.46
CA SER A 547 -10.18 11.91 12.28
C SER A 547 -9.55 13.28 12.45
N SER A 548 -10.30 14.28 12.91
CA SER A 548 -9.79 15.64 13.11
C SER A 548 -8.77 15.73 14.25
N ARG A 549 -8.99 15.02 15.36
CA ARG A 549 -8.05 14.98 16.50
C ARG A 549 -6.76 14.22 16.21
N HIS A 550 -6.80 13.24 15.30
CA HIS A 550 -5.62 12.44 14.94
C HIS A 550 -4.80 13.05 13.80
N ARG A 551 -5.26 14.16 13.20
CA ARG A 551 -4.48 14.90 12.21
C ARG A 551 -3.29 15.58 12.88
N THR A 552 -2.10 15.10 12.59
CA THR A 552 -0.83 15.78 12.91
C THR A 552 -0.66 17.05 12.06
N SER A 553 0.22 17.97 12.46
CA SER A 553 0.51 19.20 11.69
C SER A 553 0.96 18.94 10.24
N SER A 554 1.61 17.79 9.99
CA SER A 554 1.98 17.33 8.64
C SER A 554 0.78 16.88 7.79
N GLN A 555 -0.36 16.55 8.41
CA GLN A 555 -1.59 16.08 7.74
C GLN A 555 -2.60 17.21 7.43
N GLN A 556 -2.29 18.46 7.77
CA GLN A 556 -3.07 19.62 7.29
C GLN A 556 -2.88 19.90 5.79
N ARG A 557 -1.90 19.23 5.14
CA ARG A 557 -1.56 19.35 3.71
C ARG A 557 -2.16 18.24 2.82
N MET A 558 -3.32 17.69 3.19
CA MET A 558 -3.97 16.59 2.45
C MET A 558 -4.89 17.09 1.33
N VAL A 559 -5.11 16.22 0.35
CA VAL A 559 -6.00 16.39 -0.81
C VAL A 559 -7.33 15.66 -0.58
N GLY A 560 -8.35 15.91 -1.40
CA GLY A 560 -9.64 15.22 -1.33
C GLY A 560 -10.82 16.09 -0.87
N ILE A 561 -12.03 15.51 -0.97
CA ILE A 561 -13.30 16.16 -0.65
C ILE A 561 -13.35 16.68 0.79
N SER A 562 -12.89 15.88 1.75
CA SER A 562 -12.89 16.25 3.16
C SER A 562 -11.97 17.45 3.39
N ALA A 563 -10.80 17.44 2.76
CA ALA A 563 -9.86 18.55 2.81
C ALA A 563 -10.43 19.82 2.15
N ARG A 564 -11.24 19.70 1.08
CA ARG A 564 -11.94 20.83 0.43
C ARG A 564 -13.03 21.43 1.32
N ARG A 565 -13.77 20.60 2.06
CA ARG A 565 -14.79 21.07 3.02
C ARG A 565 -14.15 21.80 4.20
N ASP A 566 -13.06 21.24 4.74
CA ASP A 566 -12.33 21.85 5.86
C ASP A 566 -11.70 23.19 5.46
N GLY A 567 -11.15 23.29 4.23
CA GLY A 567 -10.63 24.54 3.68
C GLY A 567 -11.71 25.62 3.60
N LYS A 568 -12.90 25.31 3.08
CA LYS A 568 -14.04 26.24 3.05
C LYS A 568 -14.50 26.66 4.44
N ALA A 569 -14.57 25.73 5.39
CA ALA A 569 -14.97 26.04 6.76
C ALA A 569 -13.99 27.02 7.43
N MET A 570 -12.68 26.80 7.29
CA MET A 570 -11.65 27.72 7.79
C MET A 570 -11.67 29.09 7.11
N GLN A 571 -12.00 29.15 5.82
CA GLN A 571 -12.09 30.39 5.07
C GLN A 571 -13.27 31.24 5.56
N ILE A 572 -14.44 30.61 5.78
CA ILE A 572 -15.61 31.25 6.40
C ILE A 572 -15.29 31.74 7.82
N THR A 573 -14.60 30.94 8.64
CA THR A 573 -14.20 31.36 9.99
C THR A 573 -13.29 32.59 9.96
N ARG A 574 -12.34 32.65 9.02
CA ARG A 574 -11.47 33.83 8.84
C ARG A 574 -12.24 35.06 8.36
N GLU A 575 -13.18 34.89 7.43
CA GLU A 575 -14.04 35.99 6.97
C GLU A 575 -14.88 36.55 8.14
N THR A 576 -15.46 35.69 8.98
CA THR A 576 -16.16 36.14 10.20
C THR A 576 -15.23 36.73 11.27
N GLU A 577 -13.98 36.27 11.40
CA GLU A 577 -13.02 36.87 12.35
C GLU A 577 -12.54 38.26 11.90
N ILE A 578 -12.45 38.49 10.59
CA ILE A 578 -12.12 39.79 9.99
C ILE A 578 -13.32 40.75 10.11
N GLU A 579 -14.55 40.28 9.86
CA GLU A 579 -15.79 41.06 10.03
C GLU A 579 -16.11 41.42 11.49
N VAL A 580 -15.54 40.72 12.48
CA VAL A 580 -15.68 41.04 13.91
C VAL A 580 -14.58 41.98 14.40
N GLN A 581 -13.53 42.22 13.59
CA GLN A 581 -12.43 43.14 13.89
C GLN A 581 -12.52 44.49 13.16
N GLU A 582 -13.41 44.62 12.17
CA GLU A 582 -13.88 45.91 11.60
C GLU A 582 -15.14 46.40 12.34
#